data_AF-B8CFM1-F1
#
_entry.id   AF-B8CFM1-F1
#
_cell.length_a   1.000
_cell.length_b   1.000
_cell.length_c   1.000
_cell.angle_alpha   90.00
_cell.angle_beta   90.00
_cell.angle_gamma   90.00
#
_symmetry.space_group_name_H-M   'P 1'
#
loop_
_entity.id
_entity.type
_entity.pdbx_description
1 polymer ?
#
loop_
_entity_poly.entity_id
_entity_poly.type
_entity_poly.pdbx_seq_one_letter_code
_entity_poly.pdbx_strand_id
1 'polypeptide(L)'
;MKLSSLLYLAAPMAAAAASSSSNSILAELEATEPMHRLLSGSGDMISYDDDFWAYNANGVSEDIVWSDYNLKASKCMIYGKKHLIAFELYAKNNKSCTRKKQGVYTMPVGQFALAYVAQKQQDYALQGNNYGNFDSLDYLQCAQVYYNDVYYYAKLGCTSAGGLKIISYTDDACTMESSTNLGLYNDLKISFGTCHACVTWPQQSNNNNANNANDDAAAADDYTDDDNFEYNHQFDSKLCGAADQYKESCGWGCKRMAQSSSSNNYNSKRYWSGFEKFFLCFWSFGGVGLVWVVLKQRRMMSREDAIVEEAAMQGIGLKKRHIFPIALGVIFFTILSMFMVWKKMTWIFLIGANAGLFAHFMYLRRKAKKMAAGGGQAEYVKDGGLEIS
;
A
#
# COMPACT_ATOMS: atom_id res chain seq x y z
N MET A 1 -43.16 42.10 7.79
CA MET A 1 -42.54 43.15 8.63
C MET A 1 -41.66 42.45 9.66
N LYS A 2 -40.36 42.77 9.77
CA LYS A 2 -39.76 43.65 10.82
C LYS A 2 -40.21 43.23 12.23
N LEU A 3 -39.38 42.93 13.24
CA LEU A 3 -37.94 43.04 13.53
C LEU A 3 -37.54 41.82 14.43
N SER A 4 -36.29 41.46 14.79
CA SER A 4 -34.94 41.98 14.47
C SER A 4 -33.87 40.87 14.66
N SER A 5 -32.62 41.21 14.34
CA SER A 5 -31.36 40.50 14.67
C SER A 5 -30.91 40.71 16.13
N LEU A 6 -30.10 39.78 16.66
CA LEU A 6 -29.09 40.09 17.69
C LEU A 6 -27.89 39.13 17.57
N LEU A 7 -26.74 39.69 17.18
CA LEU A 7 -25.43 39.02 17.29
C LEU A 7 -25.04 38.97 18.77
N TYR A 8 -24.35 37.91 19.18
CA TYR A 8 -23.41 37.99 20.29
C TYR A 8 -22.01 37.58 19.82
N LEU A 9 -21.12 38.58 19.80
CA LEU A 9 -19.68 38.43 19.75
C LEU A 9 -19.16 38.39 21.18
N ALA A 10 -18.34 37.41 21.53
CA ALA A 10 -17.51 37.43 22.73
C ALA A 10 -16.13 36.86 22.38
N ALA A 11 -15.09 37.57 22.83
CA ALA A 11 -13.69 37.36 22.47
C ALA A 11 -12.99 36.36 23.42
N PRO A 12 -11.75 35.89 23.14
CA PRO A 12 -11.09 34.86 23.93
C PRO A 12 -10.48 35.43 25.21
N MET A 13 -10.33 34.59 26.25
CA MET A 13 -9.58 34.93 27.45
C MET A 13 -8.30 34.11 27.62
N ALA A 14 -7.25 34.91 27.84
CA ALA A 14 -5.94 34.69 28.46
C ALA A 14 -5.48 33.31 28.96
N ALA A 15 -4.17 33.12 28.81
CA ALA A 15 -3.37 32.08 29.46
C ALA A 15 -3.42 32.13 31.00
N ALA A 16 -3.16 30.97 31.60
CA ALA A 16 -2.62 30.86 32.95
C ALA A 16 -1.37 29.98 32.91
N ALA A 17 -0.25 30.50 33.39
CA ALA A 17 0.96 29.72 33.64
C ALA A 17 0.81 28.96 34.96
N ALA A 18 1.31 27.73 35.01
CA ALA A 18 1.55 27.01 36.25
C ALA A 18 3.05 26.74 36.38
N SER A 19 3.67 27.41 37.35
CA SER A 19 5.04 27.18 37.81
C SER A 19 5.01 26.44 39.15
N SER A 20 6.19 26.09 39.68
CA SER A 20 6.43 25.28 40.89
C SER A 20 6.16 23.77 40.73
N SER A 21 6.96 22.87 41.29
CA SER A 21 8.27 23.05 41.96
C SER A 21 9.10 21.78 41.88
N SER A 22 10.42 21.99 41.90
CA SER A 22 11.47 21.02 42.19
C SER A 22 11.10 19.99 43.27
N ASN A 23 11.48 18.73 43.01
CA ASN A 23 12.32 18.01 43.96
C ASN A 23 13.20 16.98 43.23
N SER A 24 14.49 17.06 43.53
CA SER A 24 15.55 16.18 43.02
C SER A 24 15.53 14.83 43.75
N ILE A 25 15.60 13.74 42.98
CA ILE A 25 16.16 12.46 43.45
C ILE A 25 17.24 12.08 42.45
N LEU A 26 18.40 11.61 42.95
CA LEU A 26 19.56 11.29 42.14
C LEU A 26 19.21 10.24 41.06
N ALA A 27 19.46 10.60 39.81
CA ALA A 27 19.69 9.64 38.72
C ALA A 27 21.18 9.70 38.36
N GLU A 28 22.01 9.23 39.28
CA GLU A 28 23.39 8.88 39.03
C GLU A 28 23.41 7.42 38.58
N LEU A 29 23.42 7.18 37.26
CA LEU A 29 23.90 5.94 36.66
C LEU A 29 24.18 6.15 35.15
N GLU A 30 25.34 5.68 34.71
CA GLU A 30 25.70 5.40 33.31
C GLU A 30 25.39 6.47 32.25
N ALA A 31 26.21 7.52 32.26
CA ALA A 31 26.65 8.08 30.99
C ALA A 31 27.50 7.00 30.29
N THR A 32 26.89 6.26 29.36
CA THR A 32 27.62 5.36 28.45
C THR A 32 28.74 6.14 27.77
N GLU A 33 29.98 5.71 27.97
CA GLU A 33 31.11 6.26 27.24
C GLU A 33 30.84 6.18 25.73
N PRO A 34 31.24 7.18 24.94
CA PRO A 34 31.15 7.06 23.48
C PRO A 34 31.98 5.85 23.07
N MET A 35 31.33 4.83 22.49
CA MET A 35 32.02 3.66 21.95
C MET A 35 32.95 4.08 20.81
N HIS A 36 34.18 4.42 21.16
CA HIS A 36 35.34 4.33 20.27
C HIS A 36 35.61 2.85 19.99
N ARG A 37 34.71 2.19 19.25
CA ARG A 37 34.96 0.83 18.76
C ARG A 37 36.13 0.92 17.79
N LEU A 38 37.19 0.19 18.10
CA LEU A 38 38.37 0.01 17.27
C LEU A 38 37.99 -0.69 15.95
N LEU A 39 37.49 0.07 14.98
CA LEU A 39 37.19 -0.39 13.61
C LEU A 39 38.35 -0.10 12.64
N SER A 40 39.57 0.02 13.18
CA SER A 40 40.81 -0.14 12.41
C SER A 40 41.16 -1.63 12.26
N GLY A 41 40.21 -2.41 11.75
CA GLY A 41 40.34 -3.86 11.51
C GLY A 41 40.72 -4.15 10.06
N SER A 42 41.97 -3.90 9.68
CA SER A 42 42.47 -4.35 8.38
C SER A 42 42.69 -5.86 8.38
N GLY A 43 41.90 -6.61 7.62
CA GLY A 43 42.30 -7.93 7.11
C GLY A 43 41.41 -9.12 7.50
N ASP A 44 40.92 -9.18 8.74
CA ASP A 44 40.25 -10.38 9.26
C ASP A 44 38.72 -10.24 9.31
N MET A 45 38.02 -11.38 9.19
CA MET A 45 36.56 -11.45 9.15
C MET A 45 35.93 -10.73 10.35
N ILE A 46 34.84 -10.00 10.10
CA ILE A 46 34.01 -9.40 11.15
C ILE A 46 33.52 -10.54 12.07
N SER A 47 34.13 -10.66 13.25
CA SER A 47 33.63 -11.47 14.34
C SER A 47 32.42 -10.76 14.94
N TYR A 48 31.27 -10.99 14.33
CA TYR A 48 29.98 -10.72 14.97
C TYR A 48 29.92 -11.50 16.29
N ASP A 49 29.36 -10.90 17.34
CA ASP A 49 29.05 -11.63 18.57
C ASP A 49 28.30 -12.92 18.22
N ASP A 50 28.76 -14.03 18.78
CA ASP A 50 28.10 -15.34 18.73
C ASP A 50 26.69 -15.25 19.32
N ASP A 51 26.50 -14.44 20.36
CA ASP A 51 25.19 -14.07 20.91
C ASP A 51 24.20 -13.47 19.89
N PHE A 52 24.67 -12.76 18.85
CA PHE A 52 23.78 -12.26 17.80
C PHE A 52 23.26 -13.36 16.89
N TRP A 53 23.98 -14.47 16.75
CA TRP A 53 23.57 -15.64 15.97
C TRP A 53 22.93 -16.75 16.82
N ALA A 54 23.06 -16.68 18.14
CA ALA A 54 22.45 -17.58 19.12
C ALA A 54 20.92 -17.39 19.27
N TYR A 55 20.19 -17.22 18.15
CA TYR A 55 18.74 -17.06 18.15
C TYR A 55 17.99 -18.25 18.79
N ASN A 56 18.59 -19.44 18.80
CA ASN A 56 18.06 -20.63 19.47
C ASN A 56 18.29 -20.65 21.00
N ALA A 57 19.17 -19.81 21.56
CA ALA A 57 19.53 -19.90 22.99
C ALA A 57 18.47 -19.33 23.95
N ASN A 58 17.59 -18.44 23.49
CA ASN A 58 16.70 -17.64 24.34
C ASN A 58 15.20 -17.78 24.00
N GLY A 59 14.74 -19.02 23.74
CA GLY A 59 13.31 -19.34 23.74
C GLY A 59 12.54 -19.05 22.46
N VAL A 60 13.22 -18.96 21.30
CA VAL A 60 12.56 -19.26 20.02
C VAL A 60 12.22 -20.75 20.03
N SER A 61 10.98 -21.12 19.70
CA SER A 61 10.53 -22.51 19.79
C SER A 61 11.35 -23.43 18.88
N GLU A 62 11.91 -24.49 19.47
CA GLU A 62 12.62 -25.59 18.81
C GLU A 62 11.79 -26.25 17.68
N ASP A 63 10.47 -26.03 17.66
CA ASP A 63 9.52 -26.53 16.66
C ASP A 63 9.60 -25.88 15.25
N ILE A 64 10.33 -24.78 15.04
CA ILE A 64 10.31 -24.05 13.74
C ILE A 64 11.38 -24.58 12.78
N VAL A 65 10.96 -25.52 11.93
CA VAL A 65 11.77 -26.01 10.80
C VAL A 65 11.74 -24.99 9.65
N TRP A 66 12.86 -24.30 9.41
CA TRP A 66 12.95 -23.23 8.41
C TRP A 66 12.97 -23.70 6.95
N SER A 67 13.23 -24.98 6.68
CA SER A 67 13.32 -25.55 5.31
C SER A 67 12.05 -25.36 4.46
N ASP A 68 10.90 -25.24 5.11
CA ASP A 68 9.60 -25.03 4.47
C ASP A 68 9.32 -23.56 4.11
N TYR A 69 10.10 -22.62 4.65
CA TYR A 69 9.80 -21.19 4.61
C TYR A 69 10.57 -20.45 3.52
N ASN A 70 9.95 -19.39 3.00
CA ASN A 70 10.57 -18.48 2.06
C ASN A 70 10.22 -17.03 2.44
N LEU A 71 11.22 -16.14 2.36
CA LEU A 71 11.10 -14.72 2.68
C LEU A 71 11.20 -13.88 1.40
N LYS A 72 10.29 -12.91 1.25
CA LYS A 72 10.33 -11.93 0.15
C LYS A 72 10.40 -10.52 0.70
N ALA A 73 11.58 -9.91 0.64
CA ALA A 73 11.76 -8.48 0.92
C ALA A 73 10.95 -7.68 -0.12
N SER A 74 10.00 -6.86 0.31
CA SER A 74 9.15 -6.09 -0.60
C SER A 74 9.74 -4.72 -0.91
N LYS A 75 10.13 -3.96 0.12
CA LYS A 75 10.80 -2.64 0.00
C LYS A 75 11.26 -2.12 1.37
N CYS A 76 12.13 -1.11 1.35
CA CYS A 76 12.30 -0.20 2.48
C CYS A 76 11.11 0.77 2.56
N MET A 77 10.66 1.15 3.75
CA MET A 77 9.63 2.18 3.97
C MET A 77 9.75 2.90 5.31
N ILE A 78 9.30 4.16 5.33
CA ILE A 78 9.15 4.96 6.54
C ILE A 78 7.71 4.81 7.03
N TYR A 79 7.52 4.28 8.24
CA TYR A 79 6.20 4.10 8.84
C TYR A 79 6.23 4.47 10.33
N GLY A 80 5.34 5.37 10.76
CA GLY A 80 5.30 5.83 12.16
C GLY A 80 6.61 6.49 12.63
N LYS A 81 7.30 7.23 11.74
CA LYS A 81 8.67 7.77 11.93
C LYS A 81 9.79 6.71 12.11
N LYS A 82 9.49 5.40 11.98
CA LYS A 82 10.50 4.34 11.96
C LYS A 82 10.89 3.98 10.53
N HIS A 83 12.17 3.67 10.33
CA HIS A 83 12.70 3.08 9.10
C HIS A 83 12.61 1.56 9.18
N LEU A 84 11.76 0.96 8.33
CA LEU A 84 11.43 -0.47 8.36
C LEU A 84 11.58 -1.09 6.96
N ILE A 85 12.05 -2.34 6.88
CA ILE A 85 11.88 -3.17 5.69
C ILE A 85 10.60 -3.98 5.83
N ALA A 86 9.72 -3.85 4.84
CA ALA A 86 8.53 -4.68 4.73
C ALA A 86 8.84 -5.95 3.95
N PHE A 87 8.42 -7.10 4.46
CA PHE A 87 8.62 -8.41 3.85
C PHE A 87 7.36 -9.28 3.94
N GLU A 88 7.26 -10.28 3.09
CA GLU A 88 6.21 -11.30 3.10
C GLU A 88 6.84 -12.66 3.40
N LEU A 89 6.27 -13.39 4.38
CA LEU A 89 6.64 -14.78 4.68
C LEU A 89 5.70 -15.75 3.97
N TYR A 90 6.27 -16.82 3.43
CA TYR A 90 5.60 -17.87 2.68
C TYR A 90 5.91 -19.22 3.34
N ALA A 91 4.88 -20.02 3.58
CA ALA A 91 4.98 -21.35 4.21
C ALA A 91 5.25 -22.47 3.19
N LYS A 92 5.38 -23.70 3.70
CA LYS A 92 5.60 -24.98 2.99
C LYS A 92 5.03 -25.02 1.55
N ASN A 93 5.83 -25.57 0.64
CA ASN A 93 5.57 -25.75 -0.79
C ASN A 93 5.55 -24.47 -1.66
N ASN A 94 6.07 -23.33 -1.18
CA ASN A 94 6.08 -22.07 -1.93
C ASN A 94 7.49 -21.56 -2.27
N LYS A 95 8.38 -22.45 -2.75
CA LYS A 95 9.78 -22.18 -3.20
C LYS A 95 9.95 -21.00 -4.20
N SER A 96 8.86 -20.45 -4.75
CA SER A 96 8.86 -19.33 -5.70
C SER A 96 8.18 -18.04 -5.17
N CYS A 97 7.73 -18.00 -3.91
CA CYS A 97 6.98 -16.87 -3.33
C CYS A 97 5.75 -16.43 -4.18
N THR A 98 5.08 -17.37 -4.85
CA THR A 98 3.97 -17.10 -5.78
C THR A 98 2.58 -17.43 -5.23
N ARG A 99 2.46 -18.32 -4.24
CA ARG A 99 1.17 -18.79 -3.69
C ARG A 99 1.19 -18.73 -2.16
N LYS A 100 0.00 -18.59 -1.55
CA LYS A 100 -0.30 -18.64 -0.10
C LYS A 100 0.74 -17.96 0.83
N LYS A 101 0.80 -16.62 0.80
CA LYS A 101 1.50 -15.84 1.84
C LYS A 101 0.87 -16.03 3.22
N GLN A 102 1.69 -16.15 4.27
CA GLN A 102 1.22 -16.16 5.66
C GLN A 102 0.80 -14.76 6.11
N GLY A 103 1.62 -13.76 5.79
CA GLY A 103 1.41 -12.40 6.23
C GLY A 103 2.33 -11.40 5.52
N VAL A 104 2.13 -10.13 5.88
CA VAL A 104 3.07 -9.04 5.60
C VAL A 104 3.57 -8.60 6.96
N TYR A 105 4.88 -8.44 7.09
CA TYR A 105 5.58 -8.12 8.32
C TYR A 105 6.57 -6.98 8.07
N THR A 106 7.05 -6.36 9.13
CA THR A 106 8.07 -5.32 9.10
C THR A 106 9.15 -5.61 10.12
N MET A 107 10.41 -5.36 9.76
CA MET A 107 11.59 -5.46 10.64
C MET A 107 12.40 -4.16 10.52
N PRO A 108 13.05 -3.65 11.60
CA PRO A 108 13.94 -2.49 11.51
C PRO A 108 15.02 -2.65 10.45
N VAL A 109 15.34 -1.58 9.72
CA VAL A 109 16.29 -1.61 8.59
C VAL A 109 17.65 -2.19 9.00
N GLY A 110 18.21 -1.77 10.14
CA GLY A 110 19.50 -2.26 10.62
C GLY A 110 19.51 -3.78 10.86
N GLN A 111 18.51 -4.31 11.56
CA GLN A 111 18.42 -5.76 11.83
C GLN A 111 18.25 -6.57 10.53
N PHE A 112 17.39 -6.10 9.62
CA PHE A 112 17.20 -6.75 8.33
C PHE A 112 18.49 -6.73 7.49
N ALA A 113 19.18 -5.59 7.44
CA ALA A 113 20.42 -5.43 6.68
C ALA A 113 21.55 -6.32 7.21
N LEU A 114 21.73 -6.37 8.53
CA LEU A 114 22.71 -7.22 9.20
C LEU A 114 22.47 -8.71 8.91
N ALA A 115 21.24 -9.18 9.11
CA ALA A 115 20.86 -10.55 8.84
C ALA A 115 20.96 -10.93 7.35
N TYR A 116 20.65 -9.99 6.44
CA TYR A 116 20.78 -10.18 4.98
C TYR A 116 22.24 -10.30 4.54
N VAL A 117 23.15 -9.49 5.08
CA VAL A 117 24.59 -9.57 4.74
C VAL A 117 25.19 -10.86 5.28
N ALA A 118 24.90 -11.24 6.52
CA ALA A 118 25.42 -12.49 7.09
C ALA A 118 24.90 -13.73 6.35
N GLN A 119 23.62 -13.73 5.96
CA GLN A 119 23.05 -14.72 5.05
C GLN A 119 23.86 -14.82 3.75
N LYS A 120 24.15 -13.68 3.11
CA LYS A 120 24.91 -13.64 1.86
C LYS A 120 26.37 -14.04 2.03
N GLN A 121 26.98 -13.72 3.17
CA GLN A 121 28.33 -14.16 3.49
C GLN A 121 28.41 -15.70 3.58
N GLN A 122 27.42 -16.33 4.22
CA GLN A 122 27.29 -17.80 4.27
C GLN A 122 27.03 -18.40 2.88
N ASP A 123 26.07 -17.85 2.11
CA ASP A 123 25.79 -18.28 0.74
C ASP A 123 27.06 -18.26 -0.15
N TYR A 124 27.87 -17.21 -0.05
CA TYR A 124 29.09 -17.04 -0.85
C TYR A 124 30.24 -17.92 -0.34
N ALA A 125 30.40 -18.05 0.99
CA ALA A 125 31.43 -18.91 1.58
C ALA A 125 31.24 -20.38 1.18
N LEU A 126 29.99 -20.86 1.12
CA LEU A 126 29.66 -22.20 0.61
C LEU A 126 30.01 -22.39 -0.88
N GLN A 127 30.15 -21.31 -1.64
CA GLN A 127 30.61 -21.31 -3.03
C GLN A 127 32.13 -21.08 -3.17
N GLY A 128 32.88 -20.99 -2.07
CA GLY A 128 34.31 -20.65 -2.06
C GLY A 128 34.61 -19.18 -2.39
N ASN A 129 33.59 -18.30 -2.33
CA ASN A 129 33.70 -16.87 -2.63
C ASN A 129 33.53 -16.03 -1.35
N ASN A 130 33.91 -14.76 -1.41
CA ASN A 130 33.58 -13.76 -0.39
C ASN A 130 32.49 -12.83 -0.94
N TYR A 131 31.47 -12.50 -0.13
CA TYR A 131 30.42 -11.56 -0.54
C TYR A 131 30.93 -10.10 -0.53
N GLY A 132 31.94 -9.81 0.29
CA GLY A 132 32.58 -8.52 0.44
C GLY A 132 32.32 -7.88 1.81
N ASN A 133 33.16 -6.91 2.17
CA ASN A 133 32.90 -6.03 3.30
C ASN A 133 32.22 -4.74 2.79
N PHE A 134 31.29 -4.19 3.57
CA PHE A 134 30.48 -3.03 3.17
C PHE A 134 30.58 -1.92 4.22
N ASP A 135 31.04 -0.73 3.82
CA ASP A 135 31.22 0.42 4.72
C ASP A 135 29.88 0.89 5.32
N SER A 136 28.76 0.60 4.64
CA SER A 136 27.41 0.90 5.16
C SER A 136 27.00 0.07 6.39
N LEU A 137 27.74 -0.98 6.76
CA LEU A 137 27.50 -1.77 7.98
C LEU A 137 27.80 -0.99 9.27
N ASP A 138 28.76 -0.06 9.25
CA ASP A 138 29.09 0.78 10.41
C ASP A 138 27.91 1.70 10.81
N TYR A 139 27.01 1.96 9.86
CA TYR A 139 25.82 2.81 10.04
C TYR A 139 24.54 2.00 10.33
N LEU A 140 24.60 0.71 10.66
CA LEU A 140 23.42 -0.06 11.09
C LEU A 140 22.84 0.48 12.41
N GLN A 141 23.71 0.97 13.29
CA GLN A 141 23.38 1.68 14.51
C GLN A 141 23.59 3.19 14.31
N CYS A 142 23.33 4.01 15.34
CA CYS A 142 23.55 5.45 15.26
C CYS A 142 25.06 5.74 15.45
N ALA A 143 25.77 6.07 14.37
CA ALA A 143 27.20 6.33 14.39
C ALA A 143 27.48 7.83 14.29
N GLN A 144 28.45 8.34 15.07
CA GLN A 144 28.83 9.76 15.04
C GLN A 144 29.72 10.05 13.81
N VAL A 145 29.49 11.18 13.14
CA VAL A 145 30.21 11.62 11.95
C VAL A 145 30.55 13.10 12.07
N TYR A 146 31.83 13.44 11.92
CA TYR A 146 32.30 14.83 11.92
C TYR A 146 32.28 15.41 10.50
N TYR A 147 31.57 16.52 10.30
CA TYR A 147 31.42 17.14 8.98
C TYR A 147 31.26 18.67 9.08
N ASN A 148 32.11 19.41 8.37
CA ASN A 148 32.17 20.88 8.39
C ASN A 148 32.16 21.47 9.82
N ASP A 149 33.06 20.98 10.66
CA ASP A 149 33.25 21.38 12.07
C ASP A 149 32.04 21.17 12.99
N VAL A 150 31.05 20.38 12.56
CA VAL A 150 29.87 20.01 13.33
C VAL A 150 29.77 18.48 13.44
N TYR A 151 29.41 17.99 14.62
CA TYR A 151 29.06 16.59 14.81
C TYR A 151 27.62 16.34 14.36
N TYR A 152 27.48 15.38 13.45
CA TYR A 152 26.22 14.77 13.08
C TYR A 152 26.22 13.30 13.51
N TYR A 153 25.05 12.67 13.46
CA TYR A 153 24.93 11.23 13.56
C TYR A 153 24.39 10.66 12.25
N ALA A 154 24.73 9.43 11.94
CA ALA A 154 24.37 8.77 10.69
C ALA A 154 23.86 7.35 10.96
N LYS A 155 22.79 6.95 10.25
CA LYS A 155 22.18 5.63 10.38
C LYS A 155 21.50 5.19 9.08
N LEU A 156 21.57 3.91 8.78
CA LEU A 156 20.96 3.28 7.62
C LEU A 156 19.43 3.31 7.74
N GLY A 157 18.77 3.84 6.72
CA GLY A 157 17.32 3.99 6.67
C GLY A 157 16.76 3.91 5.25
N CYS A 158 15.53 4.38 5.09
CA CYS A 158 14.77 4.26 3.86
C CYS A 158 14.62 5.59 3.13
N THR A 159 14.78 5.55 1.81
CA THR A 159 14.35 6.63 0.92
C THR A 159 12.84 6.62 0.72
N SER A 160 12.25 7.76 0.36
CA SER A 160 10.84 7.88 -0.05
C SER A 160 10.49 7.03 -1.29
N ALA A 161 11.48 6.71 -2.13
CA ALA A 161 11.35 5.81 -3.28
C ALA A 161 11.32 4.31 -2.89
N GLY A 162 11.73 3.97 -1.66
CA GLY A 162 11.71 2.60 -1.12
C GLY A 162 13.03 1.82 -1.23
N GLY A 163 14.11 2.46 -1.67
CA GLY A 163 15.48 1.95 -1.57
C GLY A 163 16.18 2.36 -0.26
N LEU A 164 17.34 1.78 0.01
CA LEU A 164 18.18 2.11 1.18
C LEU A 164 18.97 3.41 0.98
N LYS A 165 19.26 4.10 2.09
CA LYS A 165 20.14 5.27 2.14
C LYS A 165 20.65 5.47 3.57
N ILE A 166 21.88 5.95 3.74
CA ILE A 166 22.38 6.48 5.03
C ILE A 166 21.75 7.87 5.26
N ILE A 167 21.05 8.02 6.36
CA ILE A 167 20.35 9.24 6.78
C ILE A 167 21.15 9.90 7.90
N SER A 168 21.23 11.22 7.86
CA SER A 168 21.89 12.05 8.88
C SER A 168 20.88 12.52 9.93
N TYR A 169 21.35 12.71 11.14
CA TYR A 169 20.58 13.07 12.33
C TYR A 169 21.34 14.12 13.14
N THR A 170 20.63 14.90 13.95
CA THR A 170 21.22 15.91 14.86
C THR A 170 21.37 15.41 16.31
N ASP A 171 20.89 14.21 16.61
CA ASP A 171 20.88 13.58 17.93
C ASP A 171 21.50 12.17 17.90
N ASP A 172 22.11 11.80 19.04
CA ASP A 172 22.76 10.51 19.31
C ASP A 172 21.78 9.32 19.34
N ALA A 173 20.50 9.58 19.59
CA ALA A 173 19.44 8.59 19.47
C ALA A 173 18.96 8.35 18.02
N CYS A 174 19.44 9.14 17.05
CA CYS A 174 18.99 9.13 15.64
C CYS A 174 17.45 9.22 15.51
N THR A 175 16.84 10.24 16.12
CA THR A 175 15.39 10.51 16.08
C THR A 175 15.01 11.79 15.33
N MET A 176 15.93 12.74 15.22
CA MET A 176 15.77 14.03 14.54
C MET A 176 16.57 14.04 13.23
N GLU A 177 15.92 13.66 12.13
CA GLU A 177 16.52 13.66 10.80
C GLU A 177 17.03 15.05 10.37
N SER A 178 18.28 15.11 9.93
CA SER A 178 18.90 16.28 9.35
C SER A 178 18.71 16.30 7.82
N SER A 179 18.59 17.51 7.25
CA SER A 179 18.62 17.69 5.79
C SER A 179 20.04 17.76 5.23
N THR A 180 21.07 17.84 6.08
CA THR A 180 22.49 17.90 5.66
C THR A 180 22.90 16.60 4.97
N ASN A 181 23.30 16.69 3.70
CA ASN A 181 23.89 15.57 3.00
C ASN A 181 25.37 15.42 3.38
N LEU A 182 25.71 14.42 4.19
CA LEU A 182 27.08 14.13 4.63
C LEU A 182 27.97 13.50 3.55
N GLY A 183 27.45 13.25 2.33
CA GLY A 183 28.20 12.62 1.24
C GLY A 183 28.40 11.11 1.39
N LEU A 184 27.92 10.51 2.48
CA LEU A 184 28.03 9.08 2.77
C LEU A 184 27.28 8.24 1.71
N TYR A 185 27.98 7.25 1.16
CA TYR A 185 27.45 6.33 0.16
C TYR A 185 26.94 5.04 0.80
N ASN A 186 25.81 4.52 0.31
CA ASN A 186 25.33 3.20 0.69
C ASN A 186 25.71 2.18 -0.41
N ASP A 187 26.72 1.37 -0.11
CA ASP A 187 27.20 0.28 -0.95
C ASP A 187 26.40 -1.03 -0.79
N LEU A 188 25.74 -1.23 0.36
CA LEU A 188 24.88 -2.39 0.61
C LEU A 188 23.68 -2.46 -0.36
N LYS A 189 23.61 -3.55 -1.11
CA LYS A 189 22.55 -3.85 -2.10
C LYS A 189 21.67 -5.01 -1.64
N ILE A 190 20.61 -4.68 -0.90
CA ILE A 190 19.55 -5.63 -0.60
C ILE A 190 18.66 -5.83 -1.84
N SER A 191 18.49 -7.08 -2.26
CA SER A 191 17.59 -7.42 -3.36
C SER A 191 16.14 -7.39 -2.87
N PHE A 192 15.37 -6.41 -3.35
CA PHE A 192 13.93 -6.32 -3.12
C PHE A 192 13.16 -7.00 -4.26
N GLY A 193 12.07 -7.69 -3.93
CA GLY A 193 11.23 -8.43 -4.86
C GLY A 193 11.68 -9.86 -5.17
N THR A 194 12.90 -10.24 -4.76
CA THR A 194 13.43 -11.60 -4.84
C THR A 194 12.88 -12.50 -3.73
N CYS A 195 12.69 -13.77 -4.05
CA CYS A 195 12.35 -14.82 -3.09
C CYS A 195 13.64 -15.40 -2.54
N HIS A 196 13.77 -15.46 -1.21
CA HIS A 196 14.90 -16.06 -0.52
C HIS A 196 14.40 -17.31 0.22
N ALA A 197 15.04 -18.45 -0.01
CA ALA A 197 14.77 -19.65 0.77
C ALA A 197 15.26 -19.45 2.20
N CYS A 198 14.53 -19.98 3.18
CA CYS A 198 14.92 -19.89 4.58
C CYS A 198 15.92 -20.97 5.02
N VAL A 199 16.54 -21.70 4.08
CA VAL A 199 17.65 -22.63 4.34
C VAL A 199 18.75 -22.46 3.30
N THR A 200 19.99 -22.54 3.77
CA THR A 200 21.24 -22.54 3.00
C THR A 200 21.66 -23.96 2.68
N TRP A 201 21.23 -24.49 1.54
CA TRP A 201 21.76 -25.78 1.10
C TRP A 201 23.20 -25.59 0.60
N PRO A 202 24.19 -26.34 1.12
CA PRO A 202 25.52 -26.38 0.52
C PRO A 202 25.34 -26.90 -0.90
N GLN A 203 25.69 -26.06 -1.89
CA GLN A 203 25.53 -26.43 -3.29
C GLN A 203 26.48 -27.60 -3.56
N GLN A 204 25.94 -28.81 -3.63
CA GLN A 204 26.73 -30.04 -3.73
C GLN A 204 27.69 -29.91 -4.90
N SER A 205 28.99 -29.86 -4.59
CA SER A 205 30.02 -29.62 -5.60
C SER A 205 29.90 -30.68 -6.69
N ASN A 206 29.73 -30.23 -7.94
CA ASN A 206 29.57 -31.07 -9.12
C ASN A 206 30.88 -31.79 -9.47
N ASN A 207 31.37 -32.65 -8.57
CA ASN A 207 32.45 -33.58 -8.82
C ASN A 207 31.93 -34.80 -9.59
N ASN A 208 31.64 -34.56 -10.88
CA ASN A 208 31.77 -35.54 -11.96
C ASN A 208 31.14 -36.94 -11.76
N ASN A 209 29.85 -37.01 -11.43
CA ASN A 209 29.05 -38.16 -11.86
C ASN A 209 27.67 -37.73 -12.36
N ALA A 210 27.66 -37.08 -13.52
CA ALA A 210 26.47 -36.58 -14.18
C ALA A 210 25.60 -37.74 -14.71
N ASN A 211 24.65 -38.23 -13.89
CA ASN A 211 23.62 -39.16 -14.33
C ASN A 211 22.30 -39.15 -13.54
N ASN A 212 22.07 -38.23 -12.60
CA ASN A 212 20.76 -38.02 -11.96
C ASN A 212 20.42 -36.53 -11.91
N ALA A 213 19.70 -36.06 -12.92
CA ALA A 213 19.32 -34.65 -13.11
C ALA A 213 17.83 -34.36 -12.82
N ASN A 214 17.18 -35.17 -11.96
CA ASN A 214 15.73 -35.10 -11.72
C ASN A 214 15.28 -35.12 -10.24
N ASP A 215 16.20 -35.32 -9.27
CA ASP A 215 15.83 -35.62 -7.87
C ASP A 215 16.09 -34.48 -6.87
N ASP A 216 15.79 -33.24 -7.26
CA ASP A 216 15.72 -32.04 -6.37
C ASP A 216 14.65 -32.15 -5.25
N ALA A 217 14.00 -33.32 -5.15
CA ALA A 217 13.04 -33.69 -4.12
C ALA A 217 13.53 -34.81 -3.19
N ALA A 218 14.46 -35.68 -3.62
CA ALA A 218 14.87 -36.86 -2.84
C ALA A 218 15.95 -36.55 -1.79
N ALA A 219 16.79 -35.53 -2.02
CA ALA A 219 17.81 -35.10 -1.05
C ALA A 219 17.24 -34.50 0.25
N ALA A 220 15.91 -34.38 0.37
CA ALA A 220 15.20 -33.90 1.56
C ALA A 220 14.55 -35.02 2.41
N ASP A 221 14.46 -36.26 1.91
CA ASP A 221 13.78 -37.37 2.59
C ASP A 221 14.74 -38.31 3.35
N ASP A 222 16.06 -38.22 3.15
CA ASP A 222 17.07 -39.15 3.71
C ASP A 222 17.73 -38.63 5.03
N TYR A 223 17.04 -37.79 5.78
CA TYR A 223 17.50 -37.19 7.06
C TYR A 223 16.47 -37.41 8.20
N THR A 224 15.96 -38.63 8.32
CA THR A 224 14.89 -39.00 9.27
C THR A 224 15.36 -39.74 10.53
N ASP A 225 16.58 -39.49 11.02
CA ASP A 225 17.04 -39.99 12.32
C ASP A 225 17.08 -38.84 13.37
N ASP A 226 16.48 -39.14 14.53
CA ASP A 226 15.96 -38.20 15.55
C ASP A 226 17.04 -37.41 16.32
N ASP A 227 18.32 -37.80 16.18
CA ASP A 227 19.43 -37.25 16.94
C ASP A 227 20.06 -36.00 16.27
N ASN A 228 19.66 -35.68 15.03
CA ASN A 228 20.40 -34.79 14.13
C ASN A 228 19.89 -33.33 14.09
N PHE A 229 19.13 -32.89 15.10
CA PHE A 229 18.58 -31.53 15.21
C PHE A 229 19.66 -30.45 15.00
N GLU A 230 20.81 -30.59 15.68
CA GLU A 230 21.92 -29.65 15.61
C GLU A 230 22.63 -29.64 14.24
N TYR A 231 22.54 -30.72 13.46
CA TYR A 231 23.00 -30.78 12.07
C TYR A 231 22.01 -30.12 11.11
N ASN A 232 20.71 -30.31 11.34
CA ASN A 232 19.64 -29.73 10.54
C ASN A 232 19.60 -28.19 10.66
N HIS A 233 19.86 -27.65 11.86
CA HIS A 233 19.83 -26.21 12.12
C HIS A 233 21.11 -25.45 11.70
N GLN A 234 22.22 -26.12 11.36
CA GLN A 234 23.41 -25.45 10.79
C GLN A 234 23.14 -24.70 9.48
N PHE A 235 22.10 -25.12 8.76
CA PHE A 235 21.73 -24.57 7.46
C PHE A 235 20.60 -23.54 7.53
N ASP A 236 20.08 -23.21 8.70
CA ASP A 236 19.03 -22.22 8.86
C ASP A 236 19.43 -20.85 8.31
N SER A 237 18.49 -20.19 7.63
CA SER A 237 18.72 -18.84 7.15
C SER A 237 18.77 -17.85 8.30
N LYS A 238 19.96 -17.27 8.51
CA LYS A 238 20.21 -16.12 9.37
C LYS A 238 19.20 -14.98 9.13
N LEU A 239 18.82 -14.76 7.87
CA LEU A 239 17.80 -13.78 7.48
C LEU A 239 16.39 -14.16 7.96
N CYS A 240 16.02 -15.44 7.92
CA CYS A 240 14.69 -15.87 8.36
C CYS A 240 14.55 -16.00 9.88
N GLY A 241 15.60 -16.45 10.60
CA GLY A 241 15.62 -16.45 12.06
C GLY A 241 15.46 -15.04 12.64
N ALA A 242 16.27 -14.08 12.16
CA ALA A 242 16.12 -12.67 12.53
C ALA A 242 14.75 -12.10 12.11
N ALA A 243 14.23 -12.48 10.94
CA ALA A 243 12.90 -12.07 10.51
C ALA A 243 11.78 -12.66 11.37
N ASP A 244 11.97 -13.80 12.04
CA ASP A 244 10.99 -14.35 12.97
C ASP A 244 11.00 -13.62 14.31
N GLN A 245 12.20 -13.41 14.86
CA GLN A 245 12.39 -12.76 16.15
C GLN A 245 11.95 -11.29 16.12
N TYR A 246 12.25 -10.57 15.03
CA TYR A 246 12.01 -9.13 14.90
C TYR A 246 10.82 -8.76 13.99
N LYS A 247 9.91 -9.69 13.65
CA LYS A 247 8.68 -9.37 12.89
C LYS A 247 7.71 -8.54 13.74
N GLU A 248 7.43 -7.32 13.31
CA GLU A 248 6.22 -6.59 13.69
C GLU A 248 5.09 -6.92 12.68
N SER A 249 3.88 -7.19 13.17
CA SER A 249 2.74 -7.50 12.28
C SER A 249 2.23 -6.25 11.56
N CYS A 250 2.23 -6.27 10.22
CA CYS A 250 1.90 -5.10 9.41
C CYS A 250 0.36 -4.91 9.35
N GLY A 251 -0.14 -3.83 9.95
CA GLY A 251 -1.57 -3.45 9.92
C GLY A 251 -2.06 -3.04 8.51
N TRP A 252 -3.35 -2.71 8.34
CA TRP A 252 -3.93 -2.41 7.00
C TRP A 252 -3.25 -1.25 6.27
N GLY A 253 -2.95 -0.15 6.98
CA GLY A 253 -2.23 1.00 6.43
C GLY A 253 -0.79 0.65 6.01
N CYS A 254 -0.07 -0.04 6.88
CA CYS A 254 1.26 -0.60 6.60
C CYS A 254 1.24 -1.52 5.37
N LYS A 255 0.29 -2.48 5.29
CA LYS A 255 0.14 -3.45 4.19
C LYS A 255 -0.07 -2.74 2.85
N ARG A 256 -0.93 -1.72 2.84
CA ARG A 256 -1.19 -0.89 1.66
C ARG A 256 0.06 -0.12 1.23
N MET A 257 0.89 0.35 2.17
CA MET A 257 2.16 1.00 1.86
C MET A 257 3.21 0.00 1.36
N ALA A 258 3.39 -1.15 2.00
CA ALA A 258 4.31 -2.21 1.54
C ALA A 258 4.03 -2.61 0.08
N GLN A 259 2.75 -2.80 -0.25
CA GLN A 259 2.32 -3.22 -1.60
C GLN A 259 2.31 -2.07 -2.64
N SER A 260 2.33 -0.80 -2.24
CA SER A 260 2.16 0.32 -3.18
C SER A 260 3.31 0.52 -4.18
N SER A 261 4.52 0.05 -3.86
CA SER A 261 5.71 0.21 -4.73
C SER A 261 6.09 -1.04 -5.51
N SER A 262 5.54 -2.23 -5.20
CA SER A 262 5.87 -3.46 -5.93
C SER A 262 5.24 -3.51 -7.34
N SER A 263 4.31 -2.59 -7.66
CA SER A 263 3.69 -2.46 -8.98
C SER A 263 4.50 -1.56 -9.93
N ASN A 264 5.78 -1.86 -10.14
CA ASN A 264 6.51 -1.41 -11.34
C ASN A 264 6.04 -2.14 -12.63
N ASN A 265 5.00 -2.97 -12.53
CA ASN A 265 4.25 -3.42 -13.69
C ASN A 265 3.38 -2.27 -14.24
N TYR A 266 3.97 -1.45 -15.12
CA TYR A 266 3.37 -0.27 -15.76
C TYR A 266 2.04 -0.54 -16.49
N ASN A 267 1.67 -1.80 -16.74
CA ASN A 267 0.41 -2.19 -17.38
C ASN A 267 -0.82 -2.21 -16.45
N SER A 268 -0.66 -2.18 -15.12
CA SER A 268 -1.81 -2.31 -14.19
C SER A 268 -2.78 -1.11 -14.22
N LYS A 269 -2.32 0.09 -14.59
CA LYS A 269 -3.14 1.32 -14.61
C LYS A 269 -4.25 1.34 -15.67
N ARG A 270 -4.21 0.46 -16.69
CA ARG A 270 -5.23 0.38 -17.76
C ARG A 270 -6.44 -0.49 -17.42
N TYR A 271 -6.51 -1.11 -16.23
CA TYR A 271 -7.64 -1.97 -15.87
C TYR A 271 -8.55 -1.31 -14.83
N TRP A 272 -9.86 -1.51 -15.02
CA TRP A 272 -10.88 -1.13 -14.05
C TRP A 272 -10.80 -2.05 -12.82
N SER A 273 -10.76 -1.48 -11.62
CA SER A 273 -10.73 -2.25 -10.36
C SER A 273 -12.08 -2.95 -10.13
N GLY A 274 -12.11 -3.99 -9.28
CA GLY A 274 -13.35 -4.69 -8.95
C GLY A 274 -14.42 -3.74 -8.38
N PHE A 275 -14.01 -2.79 -7.55
CA PHE A 275 -14.85 -1.74 -6.99
C PHE A 275 -15.39 -0.79 -8.09
N GLU A 276 -14.52 -0.31 -8.99
CA GLU A 276 -14.97 0.54 -10.11
C GLU A 276 -15.96 -0.19 -11.02
N LYS A 277 -15.73 -1.48 -11.32
CA LYS A 277 -16.65 -2.32 -12.11
C LYS A 277 -18.02 -2.44 -11.45
N PHE A 278 -18.08 -2.64 -10.13
CA PHE A 278 -19.33 -2.69 -9.38
C PHE A 278 -20.12 -1.38 -9.52
N PHE A 279 -19.47 -0.23 -9.33
CA PHE A 279 -20.15 1.06 -9.47
C PHE A 279 -20.56 1.38 -10.91
N LEU A 280 -19.72 1.09 -11.92
CA LEU A 280 -20.11 1.24 -13.33
C LEU A 280 -21.40 0.46 -13.63
N CYS A 281 -21.48 -0.78 -13.14
CA CYS A 281 -22.66 -1.63 -13.26
C CYS A 281 -23.88 -1.00 -12.56
N PHE A 282 -23.74 -0.64 -11.28
CA PHE A 282 -24.81 -0.03 -10.47
C PHE A 282 -25.37 1.26 -11.09
N TRP A 283 -24.51 2.19 -11.50
CA TRP A 283 -24.91 3.46 -12.10
C TRP A 283 -25.48 3.29 -13.53
N SER A 284 -25.06 2.27 -14.27
CA SER A 284 -25.65 1.94 -15.58
C SER A 284 -27.08 1.43 -15.40
N PHE A 285 -27.31 0.51 -14.45
CA PHE A 285 -28.66 0.07 -14.08
C PHE A 285 -29.52 1.21 -13.53
N GLY A 286 -28.95 2.12 -12.72
CA GLY A 286 -29.61 3.34 -12.26
C GLY A 286 -30.10 4.22 -13.42
N GLY A 287 -29.26 4.41 -14.44
CA GLY A 287 -29.62 5.18 -15.64
C GLY A 287 -30.75 4.55 -16.44
N VAL A 288 -30.70 3.23 -16.67
CA VAL A 288 -31.78 2.49 -17.35
C VAL A 288 -33.10 2.58 -16.55
N GLY A 289 -33.03 2.45 -15.22
CA GLY A 289 -34.18 2.63 -14.33
C GLY A 289 -34.78 4.03 -14.39
N LEU A 290 -33.96 5.08 -14.40
CA LEU A 290 -34.42 6.46 -14.54
C LEU A 290 -35.07 6.71 -15.90
N VAL A 291 -34.49 6.21 -17.00
CA VAL A 291 -35.10 6.30 -18.34
C VAL A 291 -36.46 5.60 -18.37
N TRP A 292 -36.58 4.40 -17.79
CA TRP A 292 -37.86 3.70 -17.68
C TRP A 292 -38.91 4.54 -16.92
N VAL A 293 -38.54 5.10 -15.77
CA VAL A 293 -39.44 5.91 -14.95
C VAL A 293 -39.90 7.16 -15.69
N VAL A 294 -38.98 7.87 -16.37
CA VAL A 294 -39.31 9.03 -17.21
C VAL A 294 -40.26 8.65 -18.35
N LEU A 295 -40.00 7.55 -19.07
CA LEU A 295 -40.88 7.07 -20.14
C LEU A 295 -42.27 6.67 -19.63
N LYS A 296 -42.34 5.99 -18.48
CA LYS A 296 -43.62 5.63 -17.83
C LYS A 296 -44.40 6.89 -17.43
N GLN A 297 -43.73 7.88 -16.85
CA GLN A 297 -44.37 9.14 -16.44
C GLN A 297 -44.82 9.96 -17.64
N ARG A 298 -44.06 10.00 -18.74
CA ARG A 298 -44.43 10.70 -19.98
C ARG A 298 -45.66 10.08 -20.66
N ARG A 299 -45.85 8.76 -20.58
CA ARG A 299 -47.09 8.09 -21.03
C ARG A 299 -48.34 8.47 -20.22
N MET A 300 -48.18 9.06 -19.04
CA MET A 300 -49.28 9.50 -18.16
C MET A 300 -49.53 11.03 -18.22
N MET A 301 -48.80 11.77 -19.04
CA MET A 301 -49.02 13.22 -19.21
C MET A 301 -50.07 13.52 -20.29
N SER A 302 -50.88 14.55 -20.05
CA SER A 302 -51.84 15.08 -21.02
C SER A 302 -51.14 15.68 -22.25
N ARG A 303 -51.85 15.75 -23.38
CA ARG A 303 -51.34 16.33 -24.64
C ARG A 303 -50.92 17.80 -24.48
N GLU A 304 -51.56 18.54 -23.59
CA GLU A 304 -51.27 19.95 -23.32
C GLU A 304 -49.86 20.19 -22.75
N ASP A 305 -49.42 19.33 -21.81
CA ASP A 305 -48.07 19.43 -21.23
C ASP A 305 -46.97 19.17 -22.27
N ALA A 306 -47.25 18.31 -23.26
CA ALA A 306 -46.32 18.03 -24.35
C ALA A 306 -46.08 19.27 -25.23
N ILE A 307 -47.11 20.10 -25.43
CA ILE A 307 -46.99 21.37 -26.18
C ILE A 307 -46.13 22.37 -25.40
N VAL A 308 -46.29 22.46 -24.08
CA VAL A 308 -45.44 23.31 -23.22
C VAL A 308 -43.99 22.82 -23.20
N GLU A 309 -43.76 21.50 -23.21
CA GLU A 309 -42.42 20.92 -23.34
C GLU A 309 -41.78 21.26 -24.70
N GLU A 310 -42.54 21.15 -25.80
CA GLU A 310 -42.06 21.51 -27.14
C GLU A 310 -41.73 23.00 -27.28
N ALA A 311 -42.56 23.90 -26.71
CA ALA A 311 -42.27 25.33 -26.65
C ALA A 311 -40.98 25.63 -25.86
N ALA A 312 -40.75 24.97 -24.73
CA ALA A 312 -39.52 25.11 -23.95
C ALA A 312 -38.28 24.59 -24.70
N MET A 313 -38.39 23.47 -25.42
CA MET A 313 -37.31 22.94 -26.25
C MET A 313 -36.99 23.86 -27.44
N GLN A 314 -38.01 24.44 -28.06
CA GLN A 314 -37.87 25.39 -29.17
C GLN A 314 -37.19 26.70 -28.72
N GLY A 315 -37.38 27.14 -27.48
CA GLY A 315 -36.65 28.27 -26.88
C GLY A 315 -35.13 28.06 -26.75
N ILE A 316 -34.67 26.79 -26.74
CA ILE A 316 -33.24 26.42 -26.73
C ILE A 316 -32.74 26.13 -28.17
N GLY A 317 -33.59 26.32 -29.20
CA GLY A 317 -33.30 25.99 -30.60
C GLY A 317 -33.34 24.49 -30.92
N LEU A 318 -33.67 23.64 -29.95
CA LEU A 318 -33.66 22.19 -30.08
C LEU A 318 -34.99 21.66 -30.65
N LYS A 319 -35.07 21.48 -31.97
CA LYS A 319 -36.20 20.77 -32.59
C LYS A 319 -36.25 19.31 -32.10
N LYS A 320 -37.46 18.80 -31.81
CA LYS A 320 -37.75 17.43 -31.31
C LYS A 320 -36.95 16.31 -31.99
N ARG A 321 -36.71 16.41 -33.31
CA ARG A 321 -35.91 15.46 -34.11
C ARG A 321 -34.46 15.27 -33.64
N HIS A 322 -33.86 16.25 -32.95
CA HIS A 322 -32.46 16.17 -32.52
C HIS A 322 -32.27 15.47 -31.16
N ILE A 323 -33.34 15.32 -30.37
CA ILE A 323 -33.27 14.75 -29.02
C ILE A 323 -32.83 13.28 -29.08
N PHE A 324 -33.39 12.52 -30.02
CA PHE A 324 -33.06 11.11 -30.22
C PHE A 324 -31.58 10.88 -30.61
N PRO A 325 -31.02 11.52 -31.65
CA PRO A 325 -29.60 11.36 -31.98
C PRO A 325 -28.66 11.92 -30.90
N ILE A 326 -29.04 12.95 -30.14
CA ILE A 326 -28.24 13.43 -28.99
C ILE A 326 -28.17 12.36 -27.90
N ALA A 327 -29.29 11.76 -27.52
CA ALA A 327 -29.33 10.69 -26.51
C ALA A 327 -28.52 9.46 -26.96
N LEU A 328 -28.66 9.05 -28.23
CA LEU A 328 -27.89 7.95 -28.81
C LEU A 328 -26.39 8.28 -28.84
N GLY A 329 -26.02 9.53 -29.19
CA GLY A 329 -24.64 10.02 -29.17
C GLY A 329 -23.99 9.95 -27.78
N VAL A 330 -24.72 10.30 -26.71
CA VAL A 330 -24.22 10.19 -25.33
C VAL A 330 -24.01 8.73 -24.91
N ILE A 331 -24.92 7.82 -25.31
CA ILE A 331 -24.77 6.38 -25.07
C ILE A 331 -23.56 5.82 -25.84
N PHE A 332 -23.41 6.19 -27.11
CA PHE A 332 -22.25 5.78 -27.92
C PHE A 332 -20.93 6.30 -27.33
N PHE A 333 -20.88 7.57 -26.93
CA PHE A 333 -19.67 8.18 -26.36
C PHE A 333 -19.29 7.59 -24.99
N THR A 334 -20.27 7.26 -24.15
CA THR A 334 -20.00 6.56 -22.87
C THR A 334 -19.40 5.17 -23.11
N ILE A 335 -19.97 4.37 -24.01
CA ILE A 335 -19.44 3.07 -24.42
C ILE A 335 -18.01 3.21 -24.99
N LEU A 336 -17.79 4.14 -25.91
CA LEU A 336 -16.48 4.39 -26.52
C LEU A 336 -15.43 4.81 -25.47
N SER A 337 -15.79 5.67 -24.52
CA SER A 337 -14.90 6.08 -23.41
C SER A 337 -14.51 4.90 -22.51
N MET A 338 -15.42 3.93 -22.34
CA MET A 338 -15.20 2.73 -21.54
C MET A 338 -14.24 1.76 -22.25
N PHE A 339 -14.36 1.59 -23.58
CA PHE A 339 -13.41 0.84 -24.41
C PHE A 339 -12.00 1.47 -24.41
N MET A 340 -11.92 2.80 -24.50
CA MET A 340 -10.65 3.56 -24.40
C MET A 340 -10.05 3.57 -22.98
N VAL A 341 -10.75 3.02 -21.99
CA VAL A 341 -10.40 3.06 -20.55
C VAL A 341 -10.15 4.50 -20.03
N TRP A 342 -10.88 5.48 -20.57
CA TRP A 342 -10.77 6.88 -20.16
C TRP A 342 -11.54 7.15 -18.88
N LYS A 343 -11.11 6.51 -17.78
CA LYS A 343 -11.84 6.45 -16.50
C LYS A 343 -12.48 7.78 -16.09
N LYS A 344 -11.70 8.88 -16.10
CA LYS A 344 -12.20 10.22 -15.73
C LYS A 344 -13.36 10.69 -16.60
N MET A 345 -13.29 10.50 -17.92
CA MET A 345 -14.35 10.90 -18.85
C MET A 345 -15.58 10.02 -18.68
N THR A 346 -15.41 8.69 -18.59
CA THR A 346 -16.53 7.75 -18.38
C THR A 346 -17.32 8.13 -17.13
N TRP A 347 -16.66 8.43 -16.01
CA TRP A 347 -17.30 8.91 -14.79
C TRP A 347 -18.07 10.23 -14.97
N ILE A 348 -17.49 11.22 -15.66
CA ILE A 348 -18.14 12.52 -15.90
C ILE A 348 -19.44 12.34 -16.69
N PHE A 349 -19.42 11.59 -17.80
CA PHE A 349 -20.63 11.36 -18.60
C PHE A 349 -21.67 10.53 -17.86
N LEU A 350 -21.28 9.46 -17.17
CA LEU A 350 -22.19 8.55 -16.49
C LEU A 350 -22.83 9.18 -15.24
N ILE A 351 -22.11 10.01 -14.49
CA ILE A 351 -22.69 10.80 -13.39
C ILE A 351 -23.54 11.95 -13.97
N GLY A 352 -23.05 12.67 -14.98
CA GLY A 352 -23.77 13.79 -15.60
C GLY A 352 -25.10 13.38 -16.23
N ALA A 353 -25.15 12.27 -16.97
CA ALA A 353 -26.37 11.73 -17.55
C ALA A 353 -27.38 11.30 -16.48
N ASN A 354 -26.94 10.61 -15.42
CA ASN A 354 -27.79 10.23 -14.30
C ASN A 354 -28.34 11.44 -13.53
N ALA A 355 -27.50 12.45 -13.26
CA ALA A 355 -27.92 13.69 -12.62
C ALA A 355 -28.94 14.47 -13.48
N GLY A 356 -28.73 14.55 -14.79
CA GLY A 356 -29.66 15.18 -15.74
C GLY A 356 -31.01 14.45 -15.80
N LEU A 357 -31.00 13.13 -15.92
CA LEU A 357 -32.22 12.31 -15.89
C LEU A 357 -32.98 12.45 -14.57
N PHE A 358 -32.27 12.46 -13.43
CA PHE A 358 -32.88 12.64 -12.11
C PHE A 358 -33.48 14.04 -11.93
N ALA A 359 -32.79 15.08 -12.40
CA ALA A 359 -33.31 16.45 -12.38
C ALA A 359 -34.58 16.59 -13.25
N HIS A 360 -34.59 15.99 -14.45
CA HIS A 360 -35.76 15.95 -15.32
C HIS A 360 -36.92 15.16 -14.69
N PHE A 361 -36.67 13.99 -14.09
CA PHE A 361 -37.67 13.25 -13.32
C PHE A 361 -38.27 14.08 -12.17
N MET A 362 -37.43 14.77 -11.38
CA MET A 362 -37.88 15.66 -10.32
C MET A 362 -38.73 16.82 -10.84
N TYR A 363 -38.40 17.38 -12.01
CA TYR A 363 -39.21 18.40 -12.69
C TYR A 363 -40.59 17.86 -13.07
N LEU A 364 -40.66 16.71 -13.76
CA LEU A 364 -41.92 16.06 -14.15
C LEU A 364 -42.78 15.73 -12.91
N ARG A 365 -42.16 15.19 -11.85
CA ARG A 365 -42.84 14.86 -10.59
C ARG A 365 -43.38 16.08 -9.86
N ARG A 366 -42.68 17.22 -9.89
CA ARG A 366 -43.18 18.49 -9.34
C ARG A 366 -44.37 19.03 -10.14
N LYS A 367 -44.34 18.95 -11.48
CA LYS A 367 -45.50 19.30 -12.33
C LYS A 367 -46.73 18.45 -12.00
N ALA A 368 -46.60 17.12 -12.02
CA ALA A 368 -47.69 16.20 -11.71
C ALA A 368 -48.32 16.44 -10.33
N LYS A 369 -47.50 16.75 -9.30
CA LYS A 369 -48.02 17.13 -7.97
C LYS A 369 -48.80 18.45 -7.97
N LYS A 370 -48.41 19.45 -8.79
CA LYS A 370 -49.16 20.71 -8.89
C LYS A 370 -50.53 20.50 -9.52
N MET A 371 -50.65 19.66 -10.55
CA MET A 371 -51.93 19.31 -11.16
C MET A 371 -52.82 18.55 -10.17
N ALA A 372 -52.26 17.59 -9.43
CA ALA A 372 -53.01 16.83 -8.42
C ALA A 372 -53.45 17.67 -7.21
N ALA A 373 -52.71 18.73 -6.85
CA ALA A 373 -53.05 19.64 -5.76
C ALA A 373 -53.96 20.81 -6.19
N GLY A 374 -53.97 21.14 -7.49
CA GLY A 374 -54.85 22.16 -8.09
C GLY A 374 -56.28 21.65 -8.31
N GLY A 375 -56.89 21.06 -7.28
CA GLY A 375 -58.25 20.51 -7.32
C GLY A 375 -59.30 21.62 -7.43
N GLY A 376 -59.53 22.12 -8.64
CA GLY A 376 -60.50 23.17 -8.93
C GLY A 376 -60.75 23.34 -10.43
N GLN A 377 -61.75 22.61 -10.94
CA GLN A 377 -62.37 22.82 -12.27
C GLN A 377 -61.42 22.86 -13.47
N ALA A 378 -60.80 21.71 -13.77
CA ALA A 378 -60.56 21.33 -15.16
C ALA A 378 -61.37 20.06 -15.42
N GLU A 379 -62.48 20.26 -16.12
CA GLU A 379 -63.36 19.21 -16.63
C GLU A 379 -62.52 18.18 -17.41
N TYR A 380 -62.57 16.91 -16.98
CA TYR A 380 -61.98 15.81 -17.75
C TYR A 380 -62.83 15.62 -19.01
N VAL A 381 -62.57 16.44 -20.04
CA VAL A 381 -63.03 16.16 -21.40
C VAL A 381 -62.33 14.89 -21.83
N LYS A 382 -63.06 13.79 -21.61
CA LYS A 382 -62.72 12.42 -21.97
C LYS A 382 -62.91 12.27 -23.47
N ASP A 383 -62.12 13.03 -24.24
CA ASP A 383 -62.24 13.12 -25.68
C ASP A 383 -62.01 11.76 -26.32
N GLY A 384 -63.10 11.25 -26.90
CA GLY A 384 -63.09 10.49 -28.13
C GLY A 384 -62.22 9.23 -28.14
N GLY A 385 -62.88 8.09 -27.95
CA GLY A 385 -62.51 6.94 -28.77
C GLY A 385 -62.61 7.36 -30.23
N LEU A 386 -61.46 7.54 -30.88
CA LEU A 386 -61.40 7.79 -32.32
C LEU A 386 -61.67 6.46 -33.01
N GLU A 387 -62.95 6.12 -33.18
CA GLU A 387 -63.35 5.02 -34.05
C GLU A 387 -62.93 5.36 -35.48
N ILE A 388 -62.06 4.53 -36.05
CA ILE A 388 -61.58 4.67 -37.42
C ILE A 388 -62.53 3.87 -38.32
N SER A 389 -63.16 4.57 -39.27
CA SER A 389 -63.68 3.97 -40.50
C SER A 389 -62.75 4.32 -41.67
#